data_AF-A0A1Q7AVG7-F1
#
_entry.id   AF-A0A1Q7AVG7-F1
#
_cell.length_a   1.000
_cell.length_b   1.000
_cell.length_c   1.000
_cell.angle_alpha   90.00
_cell.angle_beta   90.00
_cell.angle_gamma   90.00
#
_symmetry.space_group_name_H-M   'P 1'
#
loop_
_entity.id
_entity.type
_entity.pdbx_description
1 polymer ?
#
loop_
_entity_poly.entity_id
_entity_poly.type
_entity_poly.pdbx_seq_one_letter_code
_entity_poly.pdbx_strand_id
1 'polypeptide(L)'
;MSMRRATRYVERLLRGRRPRPFHVDDDEAAVLRTAIDLRVAQAPASAPRPEFVTALHRRLAAELAAERAATEPAATDPGRSKSPRRRVLAGAAGAAVAGTAVAAVAVEHAATTPAAAPGGGTLEPAGGVWQAVVDSGELPNGGVHPFDTGTVAGFVMRAAGRLWAVSATCTHQGCRLSATRSRQLDCPCHRTSFDLEGHVIHHQLVNAPLPLPTIQVREVDGTIQVLATDSTSAPPQR
;
A
#
# COMPACT_ATOMS: atom_id res chain seq x y z
N MET A 1 -32.29 8.25 0.18
CA MET A 1 -32.75 8.80 -1.12
C MET A 1 -33.99 8.03 -1.64
N SER A 2 -34.83 8.58 -2.55
CA SER A 2 -35.87 7.75 -3.19
C SER A 2 -35.22 6.78 -4.16
N MET A 3 -35.63 5.51 -4.15
CA MET A 3 -35.07 4.44 -4.99
C MET A 3 -35.00 4.84 -6.47
N ARG A 4 -35.98 5.62 -6.95
CA ARG A 4 -36.03 6.17 -8.32
C ARG A 4 -34.86 7.10 -8.67
N ARG A 5 -34.32 7.85 -7.70
CA ARG A 5 -33.20 8.77 -7.90
C ARG A 5 -31.87 8.01 -7.97
N ALA A 6 -31.72 6.94 -7.17
CA ALA A 6 -30.58 6.01 -7.23
C ALA A 6 -30.54 5.30 -8.59
N THR A 7 -31.67 4.74 -9.03
CA THR A 7 -31.79 4.08 -10.34
C THR A 7 -31.39 5.03 -11.48
N ARG A 8 -31.90 6.27 -11.46
CA ARG A 8 -31.55 7.28 -12.49
C ARG A 8 -30.06 7.65 -12.46
N TYR A 9 -29.42 7.65 -11.29
CA TYR A 9 -27.99 7.87 -11.16
C TYR A 9 -27.20 6.73 -11.81
N VAL A 10 -27.53 5.49 -11.45
CA VAL A 10 -26.90 4.27 -11.99
C VAL A 10 -27.08 4.20 -13.51
N GLU A 11 -28.29 4.40 -14.03
CA GLU A 11 -28.54 4.40 -15.48
C GLU A 11 -27.71 5.44 -16.24
N ARG A 12 -27.51 6.63 -15.65
CA ARG A 12 -26.67 7.66 -16.28
C ARG A 12 -25.20 7.23 -16.29
N LEU A 13 -24.73 6.65 -15.19
CA LEU A 13 -23.36 6.14 -15.06
C LEU A 13 -23.10 5.03 -16.09
N LEU A 14 -24.00 4.05 -16.19
CA LEU A 14 -23.94 2.94 -17.14
C LEU A 14 -24.03 3.40 -18.61
N ARG A 15 -24.62 4.56 -18.88
CA ARG A 15 -24.65 5.19 -20.21
C ARG A 15 -23.47 6.13 -20.48
N GLY A 16 -22.46 6.17 -19.61
CA GLY A 16 -21.28 7.04 -19.74
C GLY A 16 -21.56 8.53 -19.56
N ARG A 17 -22.72 8.90 -18.99
CA ARG A 17 -23.07 10.29 -18.73
C ARG A 17 -22.72 10.67 -17.30
N ARG A 18 -22.09 11.83 -17.12
CA ARG A 18 -21.82 12.37 -15.78
C ARG A 18 -23.14 12.58 -15.01
N PRO A 19 -23.32 11.95 -13.83
CA PRO A 19 -24.47 12.22 -12.98
C PRO A 19 -24.34 13.56 -12.24
N ARG A 20 -25.43 14.06 -11.65
CA ARG A 20 -25.38 15.27 -10.80
C ARG A 20 -24.95 14.91 -9.38
N PRO A 21 -24.24 15.81 -8.66
CA PRO A 21 -23.90 15.61 -7.25
C PRO A 21 -25.13 15.42 -6.37
N PHE A 22 -25.00 14.61 -5.32
CA PHE A 22 -26.03 14.37 -4.30
C PHE A 22 -25.37 13.85 -3.00
N HIS A 23 -26.09 13.91 -1.89
CA HIS A 23 -25.67 13.34 -0.61
C HIS A 23 -25.98 11.84 -0.57
N VAL A 24 -25.04 11.04 -0.07
CA VAL A 24 -25.08 9.58 -0.05
C VAL A 24 -25.08 9.11 1.40
N ASP A 25 -26.02 8.23 1.76
CA ASP A 25 -26.03 7.56 3.07
C ASP A 25 -25.23 6.23 2.99
N ASP A 26 -24.80 5.67 4.12
CA ASP A 26 -23.85 4.53 4.15
C ASP A 26 -24.34 3.29 3.39
N ASP A 27 -25.63 2.95 3.49
CA ASP A 27 -26.25 1.83 2.76
C ASP A 27 -26.31 2.09 1.24
N GLU A 28 -26.46 3.36 0.85
CA GLU A 28 -26.51 3.77 -0.55
C GLU A 28 -25.12 3.74 -1.19
N ALA A 29 -24.07 3.98 -0.40
CA ALA A 29 -22.69 3.93 -0.84
C ALA A 29 -22.32 2.52 -1.35
N ALA A 30 -22.82 1.45 -0.72
CA ALA A 30 -22.60 0.08 -1.17
C ALA A 30 -23.16 -0.16 -2.59
N VAL A 31 -24.42 0.23 -2.83
CA VAL A 31 -25.08 0.10 -4.15
C VAL A 31 -24.35 0.88 -5.24
N LEU A 32 -23.87 2.07 -4.90
CA LEU A 32 -23.12 2.92 -5.82
C LEU A 32 -21.75 2.34 -6.17
N ARG A 33 -21.04 1.74 -5.20
CA ARG A 33 -19.77 1.04 -5.45
C ARG A 33 -19.99 -0.12 -6.42
N THR A 34 -21.00 -0.96 -6.19
CA THR A 34 -21.35 -2.04 -7.12
C THR A 34 -21.66 -1.52 -8.53
N ALA A 35 -22.38 -0.40 -8.65
CA ALA A 35 -22.67 0.20 -9.96
C ALA A 35 -21.41 0.75 -10.67
N ILE A 36 -20.42 1.25 -9.91
CA ILE A 36 -19.12 1.66 -10.43
C ILE A 36 -18.34 0.45 -10.91
N ASP A 37 -18.28 -0.63 -10.12
CA ASP A 37 -17.57 -1.86 -10.49
C ASP A 37 -18.15 -2.48 -11.77
N LEU A 38 -19.48 -2.54 -11.87
CA LEU A 38 -20.17 -2.98 -13.09
C LEU A 38 -19.85 -2.10 -14.31
N ARG A 39 -19.74 -0.78 -14.11
CA ARG A 39 -19.37 0.14 -15.19
C ARG A 39 -17.92 -0.07 -15.64
N VAL A 40 -17.01 -0.32 -14.71
CA VAL A 40 -15.60 -0.63 -14.99
C VAL A 40 -15.51 -1.95 -15.75
N ALA A 41 -16.23 -2.99 -15.31
CA ALA A 41 -16.26 -4.28 -15.98
C ALA A 41 -16.87 -4.24 -17.40
N GLN A 42 -17.77 -3.29 -17.67
CA GLN A 42 -18.37 -3.09 -19.00
C GLN A 42 -17.55 -2.18 -19.92
N ALA A 43 -16.61 -1.41 -19.38
CA ALA A 43 -15.76 -0.57 -20.20
C ALA A 43 -14.60 -1.42 -20.74
N PRO A 44 -14.39 -1.54 -22.06
CA PRO A 44 -13.17 -2.16 -22.57
C PRO A 44 -11.99 -1.37 -21.98
N ALA A 45 -11.01 -2.08 -21.42
CA ALA A 45 -9.82 -1.53 -20.77
C ALA A 45 -8.98 -0.74 -21.78
N SER A 46 -9.44 0.45 -22.12
CA SER A 46 -8.81 1.33 -23.09
C SER A 46 -7.77 2.12 -22.31
N ALA A 47 -6.50 1.90 -22.62
CA ALA A 47 -5.45 2.75 -22.09
C ALA A 47 -5.81 4.23 -22.34
N PRO A 48 -5.59 5.13 -21.37
CA PRO A 48 -5.85 6.54 -21.58
C PRO A 48 -5.09 7.03 -22.80
N ARG A 49 -5.77 7.80 -23.64
CA ARG A 49 -5.20 8.33 -24.88
C ARG A 49 -3.85 9.04 -24.61
N PRO A 50 -2.77 8.75 -25.35
CA PRO A 50 -1.44 9.28 -25.04
C PRO A 50 -1.40 10.80 -24.92
N GLU A 51 -2.16 11.53 -25.75
CA GLU A 51 -2.17 13.00 -25.70
C GLU A 51 -2.75 13.54 -24.39
N PHE A 52 -3.72 12.84 -23.80
CA PHE A 52 -4.27 13.20 -22.49
C PHE A 52 -3.23 13.03 -21.39
N VAL A 53 -2.51 11.90 -21.40
CA VAL A 53 -1.44 11.62 -20.41
C VAL A 53 -0.34 12.68 -20.51
N THR A 54 0.11 12.99 -21.73
CA THR A 54 1.11 14.05 -21.96
C THR A 54 0.62 15.43 -21.52
N ALA A 55 -0.64 15.76 -21.80
CA ALA A 55 -1.23 17.03 -21.36
C ALA A 55 -1.31 17.12 -19.83
N LEU A 56 -1.70 16.03 -19.16
CA LEU A 56 -1.74 15.95 -17.71
C LEU A 56 -0.35 16.09 -17.09
N HIS A 57 0.66 15.40 -17.62
CA HIS A 57 2.04 15.51 -17.15
C HIS A 57 2.56 16.95 -17.24
N ARG A 58 2.31 17.64 -18.37
CA ARG A 58 2.69 19.05 -18.52
C ARG A 58 2.02 19.96 -17.50
N ARG A 59 0.73 19.75 -17.25
CA ARG A 59 -0.02 20.54 -16.28
C ARG A 59 0.50 20.33 -14.85
N LEU A 60 0.70 19.09 -14.43
CA LEU A 60 1.24 18.77 -13.10
C LEU A 60 2.66 19.33 -12.92
N ALA A 61 3.51 19.23 -13.94
CA ALA A 61 4.84 19.82 -13.91
C ALA A 61 4.79 21.35 -13.72
N ALA A 62 3.84 22.03 -14.37
CA ALA A 62 3.64 23.47 -14.21
C ALA A 62 3.12 23.85 -12.81
N GLU A 63 2.16 23.09 -12.27
CA GLU A 63 1.63 23.29 -10.91
C GLU A 63 2.74 23.09 -9.85
N LEU A 64 3.52 22.01 -9.96
CA LEU A 64 4.66 21.76 -9.05
C LEU A 64 5.76 22.81 -9.19
N ALA A 65 6.02 23.31 -10.40
CA ALA A 65 6.99 24.40 -10.60
C ALA A 65 6.50 25.71 -9.98
N ALA A 66 5.21 26.01 -10.09
CA ALA A 66 4.60 27.18 -9.48
C ALA A 66 4.63 27.10 -7.94
N GLU A 67 4.35 25.92 -7.36
CA GLU A 67 4.46 25.69 -5.92
C GLU A 67 5.89 25.86 -5.40
N ARG A 68 6.88 25.36 -6.14
CA ARG A 68 8.30 25.54 -5.80
C ARG A 68 8.72 27.01 -5.87
N ALA A 69 8.35 27.71 -6.94
CA ALA A 69 8.64 29.13 -7.09
C ALA A 69 7.95 30.00 -6.01
N ALA A 70 6.77 29.59 -5.53
CA ALA A 70 6.09 30.25 -4.42
C ALA A 70 6.73 29.96 -3.05
N THR A 71 7.52 28.89 -2.93
CA THR A 71 8.13 28.44 -1.66
C THR A 71 9.62 28.82 -1.57
N GLU A 72 10.27 29.21 -2.67
CA GLU A 72 11.64 29.74 -2.63
C GLU A 72 11.68 31.15 -2.03
N PRO A 73 12.42 31.39 -0.92
CA PRO A 73 12.71 32.74 -0.48
C PRO A 73 13.62 33.41 -1.53
N ALA A 74 13.23 34.61 -1.97
CA ALA A 74 14.05 35.44 -2.84
C ALA A 74 15.48 35.51 -2.29
N ALA A 75 16.46 35.09 -3.10
CA ALA A 75 17.87 35.04 -2.72
C ALA A 75 18.32 36.41 -2.18
N THR A 76 18.61 36.49 -0.88
CA THR A 76 19.29 37.64 -0.29
C THR A 76 20.74 37.66 -0.76
N ASP A 77 21.11 38.79 -1.37
CA ASP A 77 22.45 39.24 -1.76
C ASP A 77 23.59 38.73 -0.82
N PRO A 78 24.67 38.11 -1.33
CA PRO A 78 25.79 37.65 -0.52
C PRO A 78 26.69 38.83 -0.13
N GLY A 79 26.16 39.75 0.66
CA GLY A 79 26.86 40.92 1.14
C GLY A 79 26.76 41.04 2.65
N ARG A 80 27.85 40.68 3.35
CA ARG A 80 28.17 41.03 4.75
C ARG A 80 27.67 40.07 5.84
N SER A 81 28.49 39.06 6.15
CA SER A 81 28.58 38.53 7.51
C SER A 81 29.96 38.84 8.10
N LYS A 82 29.97 39.57 9.22
CA LYS A 82 31.18 39.79 10.02
C LYS A 82 31.38 38.57 10.90
N SER A 83 32.53 37.91 10.76
CA SER A 83 32.94 36.79 11.61
C SER A 83 33.02 37.20 13.09
N PRO A 84 32.70 36.29 14.02
CA PRO A 84 33.43 36.20 15.27
C PRO A 84 34.35 34.99 15.23
N ARG A 85 35.65 35.27 15.29
CA ARG A 85 36.67 34.29 15.65
C ARG A 85 36.49 33.93 17.13
N ARG A 86 36.24 32.67 17.45
CA ARG A 86 36.85 32.04 18.63
C ARG A 86 36.92 30.52 18.46
N ARG A 87 38.13 30.07 18.13
CA ARG A 87 38.58 28.68 18.23
C ARG A 87 38.55 28.25 19.71
N VAL A 88 38.09 27.03 19.98
CA VAL A 88 38.57 26.22 21.10
C VAL A 88 38.80 24.79 20.58
N LEU A 89 39.99 24.28 20.87
CA LEU A 89 40.52 22.97 20.53
C LEU A 89 40.14 21.91 21.60
N ALA A 90 40.27 20.64 21.20
CA ALA A 90 40.86 19.52 21.95
C ALA A 90 39.96 18.42 22.58
N GLY A 91 40.45 17.18 22.42
CA GLY A 91 40.11 15.94 23.16
C GLY A 91 39.58 14.81 22.25
N ALA A 92 40.32 13.86 21.69
CA ALA A 92 41.26 12.82 22.20
C ALA A 92 40.60 11.46 22.59
N ALA A 93 40.91 10.45 21.76
CA ALA A 93 41.32 9.04 22.04
C ALA A 93 40.35 7.92 22.50
N GLY A 94 40.53 6.75 21.85
CA GLY A 94 40.42 5.37 22.38
C GLY A 94 39.11 4.61 22.07
N ALA A 95 39.03 3.30 21.80
CA ALA A 95 39.98 2.21 21.54
C ALA A 95 39.16 1.03 20.91
N ALA A 96 39.83 0.12 20.20
CA ALA A 96 39.24 -1.08 19.61
C ALA A 96 39.11 -2.26 20.61
N VAL A 97 38.12 -3.14 20.42
CA VAL A 97 38.15 -4.55 20.86
C VAL A 97 37.39 -5.43 19.87
N ALA A 98 37.99 -6.59 19.59
CA ALA A 98 37.59 -7.64 18.65
C ALA A 98 36.73 -8.74 19.31
N GLY A 99 36.13 -9.64 18.51
CA GLY A 99 35.78 -10.99 18.95
C GLY A 99 34.52 -11.61 18.32
N THR A 100 34.71 -12.74 17.65
CA THR A 100 33.76 -13.60 16.92
C THR A 100 33.03 -14.63 17.79
N ALA A 101 31.83 -15.10 17.39
CA ALA A 101 31.45 -16.53 17.42
C ALA A 101 30.10 -16.81 16.72
N VAL A 102 30.07 -17.92 15.99
CA VAL A 102 28.96 -18.51 15.23
C VAL A 102 28.15 -19.44 16.15
N ALA A 103 26.82 -19.46 16.01
CA ALA A 103 25.98 -20.56 16.48
C ALA A 103 24.86 -20.81 15.46
N ALA A 104 24.94 -21.95 14.77
CA ALA A 104 23.88 -22.47 13.91
C ALA A 104 22.86 -23.22 14.79
N VAL A 105 21.59 -22.87 14.65
CA VAL A 105 20.48 -23.62 15.25
C VAL A 105 19.56 -24.03 14.11
N ALA A 106 19.48 -25.34 13.88
CA ALA A 106 18.50 -25.95 12.99
C ALA A 106 17.11 -25.84 13.64
N VAL A 107 16.13 -25.30 12.91
CA VAL A 107 14.73 -25.33 13.32
C VAL A 107 13.94 -26.05 12.24
N GLU A 108 13.24 -27.08 12.68
CA GLU A 108 12.37 -27.95 11.91
C GLU A 108 11.07 -27.20 11.55
N HIS A 109 10.70 -27.21 10.27
CA HIS A 109 9.51 -26.52 9.76
C HIS A 109 8.23 -27.25 10.15
N ALA A 110 7.64 -26.83 11.26
CA ALA A 110 6.24 -27.09 11.54
C ALA A 110 5.36 -26.12 10.72
N ALA A 111 4.44 -26.68 9.93
CA ALA A 111 3.38 -25.93 9.26
C ALA A 111 2.59 -25.10 10.29
N THR A 112 2.90 -23.81 10.37
CA THR A 112 2.26 -22.90 11.32
C THR A 112 1.22 -22.09 10.56
N THR A 113 -0.03 -22.52 10.61
CA THR A 113 -1.17 -21.67 10.27
C THR A 113 -1.17 -20.48 11.24
N PRO A 114 -1.13 -19.22 10.78
CA PRO A 114 -1.18 -18.08 11.69
C PRO A 114 -2.54 -18.03 12.38
N ALA A 115 -2.54 -17.75 13.68
CA ALA A 115 -3.73 -17.31 14.40
C ALA A 115 -4.28 -16.04 13.74
N ALA A 116 -5.57 -16.08 13.38
CA ALA A 116 -6.28 -14.97 12.77
C ALA A 116 -6.17 -13.70 13.64
N ALA A 117 -5.67 -12.61 13.05
CA ALA A 117 -5.78 -11.28 13.64
C ALA A 117 -7.23 -10.78 13.49
N PRO A 118 -7.85 -10.17 14.52
CA PRO A 118 -9.24 -9.74 14.44
C PRO A 118 -9.38 -8.43 13.64
N GLY A 119 -10.28 -8.41 12.66
CA GLY A 119 -10.91 -7.17 12.15
C GLY A 119 -10.95 -6.97 10.63
N GLY A 120 -9.97 -7.51 9.88
CA GLY A 120 -9.93 -7.37 8.40
C GLY A 120 -10.43 -8.60 7.63
N GLY A 121 -10.71 -9.70 8.33
CA GLY A 121 -10.96 -11.00 7.71
C GLY A 121 -9.71 -11.60 7.05
N THR A 122 -9.89 -12.75 6.40
CA THR A 122 -8.85 -13.40 5.59
C THR A 122 -9.26 -13.32 4.12
N LEU A 123 -8.33 -12.91 3.26
CA LEU A 123 -8.54 -12.96 1.81
C LEU A 123 -8.51 -14.41 1.37
N GLU A 124 -9.62 -14.85 0.79
CA GLU A 124 -9.80 -16.17 0.20
C GLU A 124 -10.00 -16.01 -1.31
N PRO A 125 -8.92 -16.08 -2.12
CA PRO A 125 -9.01 -15.94 -3.56
C PRO A 125 -9.80 -17.11 -4.17
N ALA A 126 -10.74 -16.82 -5.07
CA ALA A 126 -11.51 -17.86 -5.76
C ALA A 126 -10.59 -18.72 -6.65
N GLY A 127 -10.51 -20.02 -6.37
CA GLY A 127 -9.55 -20.91 -7.05
C GLY A 127 -8.09 -20.62 -6.65
N GLY A 128 -7.87 -20.26 -5.39
CA GLY A 128 -6.54 -19.93 -4.86
C GLY A 128 -5.50 -21.01 -5.12
N VAL A 129 -4.36 -20.59 -5.64
CA VAL A 129 -3.15 -21.39 -5.82
C VAL A 129 -2.02 -20.76 -4.99
N TRP A 130 -1.10 -21.60 -4.52
CA TRP A 130 0.06 -21.13 -3.78
C TRP A 130 1.12 -20.61 -4.75
N GLN A 131 1.53 -19.36 -4.57
CA GLN A 131 2.51 -18.70 -5.42
C GLN A 131 3.74 -18.31 -4.59
N ALA A 132 4.92 -18.63 -5.09
CA ALA A 132 6.19 -18.23 -4.49
C ALA A 132 6.35 -16.71 -4.58
N VAL A 133 6.76 -16.08 -3.46
CA VAL A 133 6.95 -14.63 -3.40
C VAL A 133 8.34 -14.20 -2.97
N VAL A 134 9.01 -14.97 -2.11
CA VAL A 134 10.38 -14.67 -1.66
C VAL A 134 11.05 -15.93 -1.11
N ASP A 135 12.36 -16.04 -1.27
CA ASP A 135 13.14 -17.08 -0.62
C ASP A 135 13.23 -16.81 0.89
N SER A 136 13.15 -17.87 1.70
CA SER A 136 13.12 -17.75 3.16
C SER A 136 14.37 -17.07 3.72
N GLY A 137 15.54 -17.35 3.12
CA GLY A 137 16.81 -16.74 3.49
C GLY A 137 16.88 -15.23 3.23
N GLU A 138 16.02 -14.70 2.36
CA GLU A 138 15.94 -13.28 2.04
C GLU A 138 15.00 -12.50 2.98
N LEU A 139 14.15 -13.20 3.74
CA LEU A 139 13.27 -12.60 4.76
C LEU A 139 13.73 -12.96 6.18
N PRO A 140 14.67 -12.19 6.77
CA PRO A 140 15.14 -12.43 8.13
C PRO A 140 14.06 -12.12 9.18
N ASN A 141 14.26 -12.56 10.43
CA ASN A 141 13.43 -12.15 11.56
C ASN A 141 13.39 -10.62 11.70
N GLY A 142 12.20 -10.05 11.83
CA GLY A 142 11.93 -8.63 11.78
C GLY A 142 11.74 -8.07 10.37
N GLY A 143 11.95 -8.86 9.31
CA GLY A 143 11.85 -8.42 7.92
C GLY A 143 10.40 -8.15 7.47
N VAL A 144 10.28 -7.29 6.46
CA VAL A 144 9.04 -7.00 5.73
C VAL A 144 9.37 -7.06 4.24
N HIS A 145 8.65 -7.89 3.48
CA HIS A 145 8.84 -8.04 2.04
C HIS A 145 7.53 -7.73 1.29
N PRO A 146 7.49 -6.67 0.45
CA PRO A 146 6.34 -6.41 -0.41
C PRO A 146 6.29 -7.42 -1.56
N PHE A 147 5.10 -7.89 -1.92
CA PHE A 147 4.90 -8.77 -3.06
C PHE A 147 3.72 -8.34 -3.94
N ASP A 148 3.70 -8.85 -5.16
CA ASP A 148 2.61 -8.70 -6.12
C ASP A 148 2.52 -9.94 -7.02
N THR A 149 1.40 -10.65 -6.95
CA THR A 149 1.11 -11.82 -7.78
C THR A 149 0.34 -11.45 -9.06
N GLY A 150 0.07 -10.16 -9.28
CA GLY A 150 -0.81 -9.64 -10.32
C GLY A 150 -2.30 -9.67 -9.94
N THR A 151 -2.70 -10.55 -9.03
CA THR A 151 -4.09 -10.66 -8.54
C THR A 151 -4.23 -10.32 -7.06
N VAL A 152 -3.19 -10.60 -6.27
CA VAL A 152 -3.07 -10.24 -4.86
C VAL A 152 -1.73 -9.54 -4.64
N ALA A 153 -1.79 -8.34 -4.06
CA ALA A 153 -0.62 -7.60 -3.61
C ALA A 153 -0.64 -7.47 -2.08
N GLY A 154 0.52 -7.61 -1.45
CA GLY A 154 0.63 -7.67 -0.01
C GLY A 154 2.03 -7.42 0.52
N PHE A 155 2.16 -7.63 1.82
CA PHE A 155 3.44 -7.65 2.52
C PHE A 155 3.52 -8.95 3.31
N VAL A 156 4.66 -9.64 3.24
CA VAL A 156 4.99 -10.77 4.12
C VAL A 156 5.93 -10.26 5.20
N MET A 157 5.67 -10.66 6.45
CA MET A 157 6.47 -10.32 7.60
C MET A 157 6.98 -11.58 8.28
N ARG A 158 8.17 -11.48 8.87
CA ARG A 158 8.70 -12.50 9.78
C ARG A 158 9.03 -11.88 11.12
N ALA A 159 8.61 -12.49 12.23
CA ALA A 159 9.10 -12.16 13.57
C ALA A 159 9.07 -13.38 14.48
N ALA A 160 10.14 -13.56 15.26
CA ALA A 160 10.31 -14.72 16.14
C ALA A 160 10.02 -16.06 15.43
N GLY A 161 10.48 -16.21 14.18
CA GLY A 161 10.27 -17.40 13.36
C GLY A 161 8.87 -17.52 12.73
N ARG A 162 7.90 -16.68 13.11
CA ARG A 162 6.53 -16.74 12.60
C ARG A 162 6.37 -15.87 11.36
N LEU A 163 5.60 -16.38 10.39
CA LEU A 163 5.19 -15.66 9.19
C LEU A 163 3.75 -15.18 9.30
N TRP A 164 3.48 -14.00 8.75
CA TRP A 164 2.13 -13.54 8.44
C TRP A 164 2.18 -12.63 7.21
N ALA A 165 1.03 -12.42 6.58
CA ALA A 165 0.90 -11.51 5.47
C ALA A 165 -0.39 -10.72 5.54
N VAL A 166 -0.34 -9.47 5.07
CA VAL A 166 -1.50 -8.55 5.00
C VAL A 166 -1.59 -7.92 3.62
N SER A 167 -2.80 -7.54 3.23
CA SER A 167 -3.05 -6.88 1.94
C SER A 167 -2.31 -5.54 1.83
N ALA A 168 -1.76 -5.26 0.65
CA ALA A 168 -1.20 -3.95 0.31
C ALA A 168 -2.28 -2.98 -0.21
N THR A 169 -3.56 -3.36 -0.09
CA THR A 169 -4.69 -2.57 -0.57
C THR A 169 -5.37 -1.88 0.59
N CYS A 170 -5.38 -0.55 0.58
CA CYS A 170 -6.07 0.23 1.60
C CYS A 170 -7.58 -0.06 1.57
N THR A 171 -8.14 -0.47 2.71
CA THR A 171 -9.56 -0.78 2.89
C THR A 171 -10.51 0.43 2.77
N HIS A 172 -9.98 1.64 2.63
CA HIS A 172 -10.78 2.83 2.39
C HIS A 172 -11.27 2.91 0.92
N GLN A 173 -10.33 3.00 -0.04
CA GLN A 173 -10.61 3.22 -1.46
C GLN A 173 -9.69 2.43 -2.40
N GLY A 174 -8.98 1.42 -1.88
CA GLY A 174 -8.18 0.51 -2.72
C GLY A 174 -6.80 1.03 -3.13
N CYS A 175 -6.33 2.16 -2.59
CA CYS A 175 -4.98 2.66 -2.89
C CYS A 175 -3.90 1.66 -2.42
N ARG A 176 -2.82 1.52 -3.20
CA ARG A 176 -1.68 0.69 -2.84
C ARG A 176 -0.90 1.34 -1.69
N LEU A 177 -0.62 0.55 -0.66
CA LEU A 177 0.16 0.95 0.51
C LEU A 177 1.66 0.85 0.23
N SER A 178 2.44 1.62 0.97
CA SER A 178 3.90 1.51 1.02
C SER A 178 4.38 1.21 2.43
N ALA A 179 5.28 0.24 2.58
CA ALA A 179 5.97 0.01 3.84
C ALA A 179 7.02 1.11 4.11
N THR A 180 7.05 1.63 5.32
CA THR A 180 7.94 2.73 5.72
C THR A 180 9.08 2.26 6.62
N ARG A 181 10.09 3.12 6.79
CA ARG A 181 11.19 2.86 7.73
C ARG A 181 10.75 2.81 9.19
N SER A 182 9.62 3.45 9.53
CA SER A 182 9.00 3.38 10.86
C SER A 182 8.19 2.10 11.09
N ARG A 183 8.27 1.12 10.17
CA ARG A 183 7.53 -0.15 10.24
C ARG A 183 6.02 0.05 10.25
N GLN A 184 5.54 0.91 9.36
CA GLN A 184 4.11 1.16 9.14
C GLN A 184 3.79 0.98 7.65
N LEU A 185 2.51 0.77 7.35
CA LEU A 185 1.98 0.68 6.00
C LEU A 185 1.16 1.93 5.71
N ASP A 186 1.69 2.82 4.87
CA ASP A 186 1.11 4.13 4.61
C ASP A 186 0.31 4.16 3.32
N CYS A 187 -0.89 4.73 3.39
CA CYS A 187 -1.74 5.03 2.25
C CYS A 187 -1.45 6.45 1.74
N PRO A 188 -1.03 6.63 0.47
CA PRO A 188 -0.67 7.93 -0.07
C PRO A 188 -1.88 8.86 -0.30
N CYS A 189 -3.10 8.32 -0.24
CA CYS A 189 -4.31 9.03 -0.67
C CYS A 189 -4.85 9.99 0.41
N HIS A 190 -4.97 9.53 1.66
CA HIS A 190 -5.60 10.31 2.74
C HIS A 190 -4.87 10.16 4.09
N ARG A 191 -3.56 9.84 4.05
CA ARG A 191 -2.71 9.66 5.24
C ARG A 191 -3.31 8.66 6.23
N THR A 192 -3.91 7.58 5.74
CA THR A 192 -4.23 6.43 6.59
C THR A 192 -2.97 5.60 6.76
N SER A 193 -2.66 5.21 7.98
CA SER A 193 -1.53 4.33 8.28
C SER A 193 -2.02 3.11 9.04
N PHE A 194 -1.40 1.97 8.73
CA PHE A 194 -1.63 0.70 9.39
C PHE A 194 -0.33 0.21 10.04
N ASP A 195 -0.43 -0.59 11.11
CA ASP A 195 0.71 -1.36 11.60
C ASP A 195 1.02 -2.56 10.69
N LEU A 196 2.04 -3.34 11.02
CA LEU A 196 2.45 -4.51 10.22
C LEU A 196 1.50 -5.70 10.37
N GLU A 197 0.64 -5.68 11.40
CA GLU A 197 -0.41 -6.65 11.65
C GLU A 197 -1.72 -6.27 10.93
N GLY A 198 -1.79 -5.06 10.36
CA GLY A 198 -2.90 -4.56 9.57
C GLY A 198 -3.91 -3.70 10.33
N HIS A 199 -3.68 -3.36 11.60
CA HIS A 199 -4.58 -2.48 12.35
C HIS A 199 -4.39 -1.03 11.94
N VAL A 200 -5.49 -0.27 11.91
CA VAL A 200 -5.44 1.18 11.68
C VAL A 200 -4.79 1.86 12.88
N ILE A 201 -3.68 2.55 12.65
CA ILE A 201 -2.96 3.31 13.69
C ILE A 201 -3.11 4.82 13.50
N HIS A 202 -3.44 5.28 12.30
CA HIS A 202 -3.73 6.68 12.01
C HIS A 202 -4.76 6.83 10.88
N HIS A 203 -5.71 7.75 11.04
CA HIS A 203 -6.59 8.20 9.95
C HIS A 203 -7.12 9.62 10.21
N GLN A 204 -7.55 10.29 9.14
CA GLN A 204 -8.22 11.60 9.18
C GLN A 204 -9.59 11.56 8.50
N LEU A 205 -10.07 10.36 8.23
CA LEU A 205 -11.36 10.09 7.61
C LEU A 205 -12.48 10.24 8.64
N VAL A 206 -13.68 10.59 8.16
CA VAL A 206 -14.89 10.68 8.99
C VAL A 206 -15.14 9.37 9.74
N ASN A 207 -15.03 8.25 9.03
CA ASN A 207 -15.09 6.91 9.58
C ASN A 207 -13.73 6.23 9.44
N ALA A 208 -13.29 5.55 10.50
CA ALA A 208 -12.09 4.75 10.46
C ALA A 208 -12.24 3.64 9.38
N PRO A 209 -11.22 3.39 8.55
CA PRO A 209 -11.24 2.26 7.65
C PRO A 209 -11.17 0.94 8.43
N LEU A 210 -11.56 -0.16 7.80
CA LEU A 210 -11.38 -1.48 8.39
C LEU A 210 -9.88 -1.85 8.46
N PRO A 211 -9.46 -2.70 9.41
CA PRO A 211 -8.13 -3.29 9.38
C PRO A 211 -7.85 -4.02 8.05
N LEU A 212 -6.58 -4.12 7.67
CA LEU A 212 -6.18 -4.81 6.45
C LEU A 212 -6.53 -6.30 6.53
N PRO A 213 -7.11 -6.87 5.47
CA PRO A 213 -7.29 -8.31 5.37
C PRO A 213 -5.96 -9.05 5.46
N THR A 214 -5.97 -10.19 6.15
CA THR A 214 -4.84 -11.12 6.18
C THR A 214 -4.78 -11.95 4.90
N ILE A 215 -3.58 -12.38 4.53
CA ILE A 215 -3.33 -13.26 3.39
C ILE A 215 -2.71 -14.54 3.93
N GLN A 216 -3.21 -15.70 3.47
CA GLN A 216 -2.62 -16.97 3.84
C GLN A 216 -1.18 -17.06 3.31
N VAL A 217 -0.26 -17.39 4.20
CA VAL A 217 1.18 -17.52 3.92
C VAL A 217 1.68 -18.84 4.50
N ARG A 218 2.60 -19.48 3.77
CA ARG A 218 3.30 -20.69 4.23
C ARG A 218 4.74 -20.67 3.76
N GLU A 219 5.55 -21.53 4.34
CA GLU A 219 6.92 -21.79 3.90
C GLU A 219 7.06 -23.26 3.52
N VAL A 220 7.54 -23.52 2.31
CA VAL A 220 7.71 -24.87 1.74
C VAL A 220 9.05 -24.92 1.02
N ASP A 221 9.89 -25.89 1.37
CA ASP A 221 11.21 -26.12 0.75
C ASP A 221 12.12 -24.88 0.71
N GLY A 222 12.06 -24.04 1.75
CA GLY A 222 12.84 -22.82 1.85
C GLY A 222 12.28 -21.64 1.05
N THR A 223 11.10 -21.76 0.46
CA THR A 223 10.42 -20.67 -0.26
C THR A 223 9.13 -20.27 0.46
N ILE A 224 8.93 -18.96 0.63
CA ILE A 224 7.71 -18.40 1.18
C ILE A 224 6.69 -18.26 0.05
N GLN A 225 5.49 -18.80 0.28
CA GLN A 225 4.38 -18.80 -0.66
C GLN A 225 3.15 -18.12 -0.04
N VAL A 226 2.36 -17.46 -0.88
CA VAL A 226 1.06 -16.88 -0.50
C VAL A 226 -0.06 -17.46 -1.34
N LEU A 227 -1.27 -17.49 -0.80
CA LEU A 227 -2.45 -17.90 -1.56
C LEU A 227 -2.96 -16.74 -2.42
N ALA A 228 -3.01 -16.95 -3.74
CA ALA A 228 -3.47 -15.97 -4.72
C ALA A 228 -4.17 -16.67 -5.90
N THR A 229 -5.00 -15.97 -6.67
CA THR A 229 -5.59 -16.57 -7.88
C THR A 229 -4.55 -16.69 -8.99
N ASP A 230 -4.60 -17.76 -9.77
CA ASP A 230 -3.71 -17.93 -10.93
C ASP A 230 -4.01 -16.84 -11.97
N SER A 231 -3.05 -15.94 -12.19
CA SER A 231 -3.15 -14.86 -13.18
C SER A 231 -3.17 -15.39 -14.62
N THR A 232 -2.73 -16.64 -14.85
CA THR A 232 -2.81 -17.34 -16.15
C THR A 232 -4.22 -17.83 -16.47
N SER A 233 -5.06 -18.02 -15.44
CA SER A 233 -6.44 -18.49 -15.57
C SER A 233 -7.45 -17.36 -15.80
N ALA A 234 -7.02 -16.09 -15.71
CA ALA A 234 -7.88 -14.95 -15.99
C ALA A 234 -8.26 -14.93 -17.47
N PRO A 235 -9.57 -14.94 -17.84
CA PRO A 235 -9.97 -14.85 -19.23
C PRO A 235 -9.40 -13.57 -19.84
N PRO A 236 -8.99 -13.59 -21.13
CA PRO A 236 -8.44 -12.41 -21.78
C PRO A 236 -9.43 -11.26 -21.67
N GLN A 237 -8.98 -10.15 -21.08
CA GLN A 237 -9.79 -8.93 -21.01
C GLN A 237 -10.01 -8.45 -22.45
N ARG A 238 -11.25 -8.55 -22.93
CA ARG A 238 -11.68 -8.10 -24.26
C ARG A 238 -12.02 -6.62 -24.27
#